data_AF-A0A1W6L6M0-F1
#
_entry.id   AF-A0A1W6L6M0-F1
#
_cell.length_a   1.000
_cell.length_b   1.000
_cell.length_c   1.000
_cell.angle_alpha   90.00
_cell.angle_beta   90.00
_cell.angle_gamma   90.00
#
_symmetry.space_group_name_H-M   'P 1'
#
loop_
_entity.id
_entity.type
_entity.pdbx_description
1 polymer ?
#
loop_
_entity_poly.entity_id
_entity_poly.type
_entity_poly.pdbx_seq_one_letter_code
_entity_poly.pdbx_strand_id
1 'polypeptide(L)'
;MQIASSSALHKQLPDAPVGLAAWWEPASDFATPVAFESSLRRSLAAARRETGTVAVLMMSVDAAGAVACRRALRESDVVTRREDGSLAVMLDGFDSAAEADRVAALVARRLQRLPETGDDAPGIAISEPRDRSPQALIERAWARVTG
;
A
#
# COMPACT_ATOMS: atom_id res chain seq x y z
N MET A 1 -2.66 -27.55 54.84
CA MET A 1 -2.86 -28.95 54.42
C MET A 1 -3.72 -28.92 53.16
N GLN A 2 -3.11 -29.30 52.03
CA GLN A 2 -3.61 -29.52 50.66
C GLN A 2 -4.85 -28.77 50.15
N ILE A 3 -4.63 -27.88 49.17
CA ILE A 3 -5.54 -27.67 48.04
C ILE A 3 -4.68 -27.85 46.78
N ALA A 4 -4.84 -28.97 46.09
CA ALA A 4 -4.13 -29.26 44.85
C ALA A 4 -5.09 -29.04 43.66
N SER A 5 -4.66 -28.10 42.83
CA SER A 5 -5.20 -27.60 41.57
C SER A 5 -5.79 -28.65 40.63
N SER A 6 -6.98 -28.34 40.09
CA SER A 6 -7.45 -28.87 38.82
C SER A 6 -6.68 -28.21 37.66
N SER A 7 -5.68 -28.89 37.13
CA SER A 7 -5.02 -28.51 35.87
C SER A 7 -5.64 -29.31 34.73
N ALA A 8 -6.55 -28.67 33.99
CA ALA A 8 -7.08 -29.19 32.75
C ALA A 8 -6.00 -29.09 31.64
N LEU A 9 -5.68 -30.24 31.05
CA LEU A 9 -5.26 -30.47 29.66
C LEU A 9 -4.49 -29.31 28.97
N HIS A 10 -3.17 -29.31 29.14
CA HIS A 10 -2.25 -28.73 28.16
C HIS A 10 -2.34 -29.54 26.86
N LYS A 11 -3.06 -29.04 25.86
CA LYS A 11 -2.79 -29.42 24.47
C LYS A 11 -1.48 -28.73 24.08
N GLN A 12 -0.40 -29.51 24.05
CA GLN A 12 0.88 -29.14 23.45
C GLN A 12 0.64 -28.64 22.02
N LEU A 13 0.79 -27.33 21.82
CA LEU A 13 1.04 -26.76 20.50
C LEU A 13 2.48 -27.12 20.09
N PRO A 14 2.73 -27.52 18.83
CA PRO A 14 4.08 -27.83 18.38
C PRO A 14 4.96 -26.58 18.44
N ASP A 15 6.20 -26.76 18.88
CA ASP A 15 7.26 -25.76 18.89
C ASP A 15 7.32 -25.01 17.55
N ALA A 16 6.86 -23.77 17.56
CA ALA A 16 6.98 -22.88 16.41
C ALA A 16 8.47 -22.53 16.24
N PRO A 17 9.03 -22.63 15.01
CA PRO A 17 10.42 -22.27 14.79
C PRO A 17 10.65 -20.79 15.13
N VAL A 18 11.66 -20.57 15.97
CA VAL A 18 12.22 -19.26 16.29
C VAL A 18 12.63 -18.60 14.97
N GLY A 19 11.84 -17.63 14.50
CA GLY A 19 12.26 -16.77 13.39
C GLY A 19 11.22 -16.17 12.45
N LEU A 20 9.90 -16.49 12.51
CA LEU A 20 9.01 -16.10 11.39
C LEU A 20 7.52 -15.85 11.73
N ALA A 21 7.17 -15.36 12.92
CA ALA A 21 5.74 -15.11 13.24
C ALA A 21 5.44 -14.06 14.33
N ALA A 22 6.22 -12.98 14.40
CA ALA A 22 5.79 -11.70 14.97
C ALA A 22 6.17 -10.72 13.88
N TRP A 23 5.29 -10.12 13.09
CA TRP A 23 4.43 -8.96 13.40
C TRP A 23 3.35 -8.85 12.29
N TRP A 24 2.67 -9.94 11.93
CA TRP A 24 1.51 -9.87 11.04
C TRP A 24 0.27 -9.53 11.86
N GLU A 25 0.09 -8.25 12.18
CA GLU A 25 -1.26 -7.73 12.33
C GLU A 25 -1.75 -7.40 10.91
N PRO A 26 -2.78 -8.07 10.39
CA PRO A 26 -3.48 -7.53 9.24
C PRO A 26 -4.16 -6.27 9.73
N ALA A 27 -3.55 -5.11 9.50
CA ALA A 27 -4.34 -3.89 9.41
C ALA A 27 -5.33 -4.16 8.26
N SER A 28 -6.57 -4.49 8.63
CA SER A 28 -7.66 -4.99 7.78
C SER A 28 -7.97 -4.11 6.57
N ASP A 29 -7.35 -2.94 6.47
CA ASP A 29 -7.62 -1.91 5.47
C ASP A 29 -6.59 -1.87 4.32
N PHE A 30 -5.55 -2.71 4.35
CA PHE A 30 -4.57 -2.84 3.26
C PHE A 30 -4.84 -4.06 2.39
N ALA A 31 -4.76 -3.87 1.08
CA ALA A 31 -4.76 -4.95 0.11
C ALA A 31 -3.48 -5.79 0.27
N THR A 32 -3.59 -7.08 -0.02
CA THR A 32 -2.39 -7.90 -0.26
C THR A 32 -1.69 -7.43 -1.54
N PRO A 33 -0.37 -7.67 -1.70
CA PRO A 33 0.34 -7.31 -2.93
C PRO A 33 -0.32 -7.88 -4.19
N VAL A 34 -0.83 -9.11 -4.12
CA VAL A 34 -1.55 -9.78 -5.21
C VAL A 34 -2.87 -9.08 -5.54
N ALA A 35 -3.63 -8.66 -4.54
CA ALA A 35 -4.89 -7.94 -4.72
C ALA A 35 -4.66 -6.53 -5.28
N PHE A 36 -3.60 -5.85 -4.82
CA PHE A 36 -3.17 -4.57 -5.35
C PHE A 36 -2.79 -4.68 -6.83
N GLU A 37 -1.90 -5.62 -7.18
CA GLU A 37 -1.45 -5.81 -8.56
C GLU A 37 -2.62 -6.18 -9.48
N SER A 38 -3.51 -7.05 -9.01
CA SER A 38 -4.71 -7.44 -9.76
C SER A 38 -5.64 -6.24 -10.01
N SER A 39 -5.79 -5.35 -9.03
CA SER A 39 -6.58 -4.13 -9.18
C SER A 39 -5.92 -3.15 -10.16
N LEU A 40 -4.62 -2.94 -10.03
CA LEU A 40 -3.85 -2.09 -10.94
C LEU A 40 -3.89 -2.62 -12.37
N ARG A 41 -3.83 -3.93 -12.56
CA ARG A 41 -3.95 -4.56 -13.89
C ARG A 41 -5.33 -4.32 -14.50
N ARG A 42 -6.41 -4.38 -13.72
CA ARG A 42 -7.76 -4.07 -14.18
C ARG A 42 -7.89 -2.60 -14.55
N SER A 43 -7.45 -1.68 -13.69
CA SER A 43 -7.54 -0.24 -13.96
C SER A 43 -6.67 0.18 -15.15
N LEU A 44 -5.47 -0.39 -15.32
CA LEU A 44 -4.65 -0.20 -16.52
C LEU A 44 -5.33 -0.73 -17.79
N ALA A 45 -6.04 -1.86 -17.71
CA ALA A 45 -6.79 -2.39 -18.84
C ALA A 45 -8.01 -1.50 -19.18
N ALA A 46 -8.65 -0.91 -18.18
CA ALA A 46 -9.75 0.05 -18.35
C ALA A 46 -9.25 1.36 -18.97
N ALA A 47 -8.18 1.95 -18.43
CA ALA A 47 -7.53 3.17 -18.93
C ALA A 47 -7.03 3.08 -20.38
N ARG A 48 -6.85 1.87 -20.92
CA ARG A 48 -6.52 1.67 -22.35
C ARG A 48 -7.75 1.67 -23.27
N ARG A 49 -8.92 1.31 -22.75
CA ARG A 49 -10.16 1.16 -23.52
C ARG A 49 -11.03 2.41 -23.43
N GLU A 50 -11.12 2.95 -22.23
CA GLU A 50 -11.83 4.15 -21.84
C GLU A 50 -10.73 5.16 -21.52
N THR A 51 -10.84 6.42 -21.97
CA THR A 51 -9.78 7.45 -21.93
C THR A 51 -9.33 7.88 -20.52
N GLY A 52 -9.49 7.02 -19.52
CA GLY A 52 -9.11 7.26 -18.14
C GLY A 52 -7.62 7.10 -17.88
N THR A 53 -7.20 7.48 -16.68
CA THR A 53 -5.82 7.42 -16.22
C THR A 53 -5.77 6.87 -14.79
N VAL A 54 -4.69 6.16 -14.47
CA VAL A 54 -4.40 5.63 -13.13
C VAL A 54 -3.10 6.24 -12.64
N ALA A 55 -2.99 6.55 -11.35
CA ALA A 55 -1.75 6.99 -10.75
C ALA A 55 -1.32 6.01 -9.64
N VAL A 56 -0.01 5.81 -9.52
CA VAL A 56 0.60 5.10 -8.39
C VAL A 56 1.48 6.08 -7.64
N LEU A 57 1.28 6.13 -6.32
CA LEU A 57 2.15 6.84 -5.40
C LEU A 57 2.93 5.83 -4.57
N MET A 58 4.20 6.14 -4.35
CA MET A 58 5.11 5.36 -3.54
C MET A 58 5.68 6.24 -2.44
N MET A 59 5.80 5.69 -1.22
CA MET A 59 6.40 6.40 -0.09
C MET A 59 6.94 5.45 0.96
N SER A 60 7.96 5.92 1.68
CA SER A 60 8.48 5.26 2.87
C SER A 60 7.77 5.81 4.11
N VAL A 61 7.21 4.92 4.92
CA VAL A 61 6.51 5.29 6.17
C VAL A 61 6.72 4.23 7.22
N ASP A 62 6.63 4.62 8.48
CA ASP A 62 6.56 3.65 9.57
C ASP A 62 5.15 3.04 9.70
N ALA A 63 4.94 2.18 10.69
CA ALA A 63 3.65 1.53 10.91
C ALA A 63 2.52 2.52 11.27
N ALA A 64 2.82 3.59 12.03
CA ALA A 64 1.83 4.59 12.42
C ALA A 64 1.48 5.49 11.23
N GLY A 65 2.48 5.90 10.45
CA GLY A 65 2.33 6.62 9.18
C GLY A 65 1.51 5.83 8.19
N ALA A 66 1.65 4.51 8.13
CA ALA A 66 0.81 3.69 7.26
C ALA A 66 -0.69 3.82 7.58
N VAL A 67 -1.06 3.74 8.87
CA VAL A 67 -2.45 3.90 9.32
C VAL A 67 -2.96 5.32 9.05
N ALA A 68 -2.13 6.35 9.30
CA ALA A 68 -2.48 7.74 9.02
C ALA A 68 -2.71 7.98 7.52
N CYS A 69 -1.84 7.41 6.66
CA CYS A 69 -1.99 7.46 5.21
C CYS A 69 -3.31 6.82 4.76
N ARG A 70 -3.66 5.63 5.26
CA ARG A 70 -4.91 4.96 4.87
C ARG A 70 -6.14 5.80 5.21
N ARG A 71 -6.15 6.45 6.39
CA ARG A 71 -7.25 7.33 6.83
C ARG A 71 -7.39 8.60 5.99
N ALA A 72 -6.29 9.07 5.40
CA ALA A 72 -6.28 10.26 4.55
C ALA A 72 -6.72 9.99 3.09
N LEU A 73 -6.78 8.72 2.70
CA LEU A 73 -7.14 8.27 1.35
C LEU A 73 -8.63 7.96 1.23
N ARG A 74 -9.14 7.94 0.00
CA ARG A 74 -10.53 7.57 -0.28
C ARG A 74 -10.72 6.07 -0.08
N GLU A 75 -11.96 5.66 0.13
CA GLU A 75 -12.30 4.25 0.23
C GLU A 75 -11.97 3.50 -1.08
N SER A 76 -12.17 4.16 -2.22
CA SER A 76 -11.86 3.66 -3.56
C SER A 76 -10.37 3.50 -3.85
N ASP A 77 -9.50 4.15 -3.08
CA ASP A 77 -8.05 4.06 -3.28
C ASP A 77 -7.55 2.73 -2.73
N VAL A 78 -6.75 2.02 -3.52
CA VAL A 78 -6.21 0.71 -3.12
C VAL A 78 -4.80 0.92 -2.59
N VAL A 79 -4.53 0.43 -1.38
CA VAL A 79 -3.24 0.61 -0.70
C VAL A 79 -2.67 -0.75 -0.32
N THR A 80 -1.39 -0.96 -0.58
CA THR A 80 -0.65 -2.12 -0.07
C THR A 80 0.62 -1.65 0.64
N ARG A 81 1.00 -2.38 1.69
CA ARG A 81 2.32 -2.28 2.29
C ARG A 81 3.24 -3.32 1.67
N ARG A 82 4.45 -2.92 1.30
CA ARG A 82 5.48 -3.79 0.73
C ARG A 82 6.37 -4.34 1.85
N GLU A 83 7.12 -5.39 1.53
CA GLU A 83 8.01 -6.06 2.49
C GLU A 83 9.12 -5.14 3.02
N ASP A 84 9.57 -4.18 2.21
CA ASP A 84 10.54 -3.15 2.57
C ASP A 84 9.97 -2.04 3.48
N GLY A 85 8.69 -2.13 3.85
CA GLY A 85 7.99 -1.15 4.68
C GLY A 85 7.36 0.00 3.90
N SER A 86 7.65 0.15 2.60
CA SER A 86 7.05 1.20 1.76
C SER A 86 5.58 0.94 1.48
N LEU A 87 4.84 2.01 1.21
CA LEU A 87 3.46 1.95 0.71
C LEU A 87 3.41 2.17 -0.78
N ALA A 88 2.57 1.37 -1.44
CA ALA A 88 2.07 1.65 -2.77
C ALA A 88 0.59 2.02 -2.69
N VAL A 89 0.23 3.16 -3.24
CA VAL A 89 -1.14 3.68 -3.31
C VAL A 89 -1.55 3.77 -4.77
N MET A 90 -2.63 3.11 -5.14
CA MET A 90 -3.25 3.23 -6.46
C MET A 90 -4.41 4.22 -6.36
N LEU A 91 -4.35 5.27 -7.17
CA LEU A 91 -5.45 6.20 -7.39
C LEU A 91 -6.03 5.97 -8.78
N ASP A 92 -7.35 5.96 -8.86
CA ASP A 92 -8.16 5.55 -10.02
C ASP A 92 -9.17 6.65 -10.36
N GLY A 93 -9.74 6.59 -11.57
CA GLY A 93 -10.95 7.33 -11.91
C GLY A 93 -10.69 8.74 -12.43
N PHE A 94 -9.56 8.96 -13.08
CA PHE A 94 -9.22 10.25 -13.68
C PHE A 94 -9.56 10.29 -15.15
N ASP A 95 -10.13 11.40 -15.63
CA ASP A 95 -10.50 11.59 -17.03
C ASP A 95 -9.32 12.04 -17.90
N SER A 96 -8.20 12.44 -17.27
CA SER A 96 -6.98 12.86 -17.98
C SER A 96 -5.73 12.73 -17.12
N ALA A 97 -4.57 12.69 -17.78
CA ALA A 97 -3.27 12.73 -17.11
C ALA A 97 -3.06 14.01 -16.28
N ALA A 98 -3.57 15.16 -16.75
CA ALA A 98 -3.44 16.43 -16.03
C ALA A 98 -4.31 16.47 -14.75
N GLU A 99 -5.46 15.81 -14.76
CA GLU A 99 -6.24 15.62 -13.54
C GLU A 99 -5.55 14.65 -12.58
N ALA A 100 -5.11 13.50 -13.09
CA ALA A 100 -4.39 12.50 -12.32
C ALA A 100 -3.16 13.11 -11.62
N ASP A 101 -2.38 13.92 -12.34
CA ASP A 101 -1.20 14.61 -11.79
C ASP A 101 -1.57 15.57 -10.66
N ARG A 102 -2.57 16.43 -10.87
CA ARG A 102 -3.02 17.39 -9.86
C ARG A 102 -3.53 16.70 -8.60
N VAL A 103 -4.35 15.66 -8.77
CA VAL A 103 -4.91 14.91 -7.63
C VAL A 103 -3.83 14.13 -6.92
N ALA A 104 -2.97 13.40 -7.64
CA ALA A 104 -1.87 12.67 -7.05
C ALA A 104 -0.89 13.59 -6.30
N ALA A 105 -0.53 14.75 -6.87
CA ALA A 105 0.32 15.73 -6.20
C ALA A 105 -0.35 16.35 -4.97
N LEU A 106 -1.67 16.51 -4.97
CA LEU A 106 -2.41 16.96 -3.79
C LEU A 106 -2.41 15.88 -2.69
N VAL A 107 -2.66 14.63 -3.04
CA VAL A 107 -2.62 13.49 -2.12
C VAL A 107 -1.22 13.34 -1.54
N ALA A 108 -0.18 13.33 -2.38
CA ALA A 108 1.22 13.28 -1.96
C ALA A 108 1.56 14.38 -0.94
N ARG A 109 1.17 15.64 -1.23
CA ARG A 109 1.38 16.77 -0.33
C ARG A 109 0.61 16.66 0.99
N ARG A 110 -0.57 16.06 0.99
CA ARG A 110 -1.33 15.81 2.23
C ARG A 110 -0.65 14.73 3.06
N LEU A 111 -0.21 13.66 2.42
CA LEU A 111 0.47 12.56 3.08
C LEU A 111 1.82 13.02 3.67
N GLN A 112 2.63 13.82 2.95
CA GLN A 112 3.88 14.43 3.46
C GLN A 112 3.72 15.29 4.71
N ARG A 113 2.52 15.79 4.99
CA ARG A 113 2.25 16.63 6.17
C ARG A 113 1.90 15.80 7.40
N LEU A 114 1.78 14.48 7.26
CA LEU A 114 1.55 13.60 8.38
C LEU A 114 2.86 13.49 9.18
N PRO A 115 2.84 13.65 10.50
CA PRO A 115 4.06 13.66 11.31
C PRO A 115 4.81 12.32 11.30
N GLU A 116 4.20 11.25 10.80
CA GLU A 116 4.74 9.88 10.75
C GLU A 116 5.16 9.43 9.34
N THR A 117 5.15 10.33 8.34
CA THR A 117 5.79 10.06 7.05
C THR A 117 7.28 10.40 7.12
N GLY A 118 8.13 9.56 6.53
CA GLY A 118 9.57 9.83 6.47
C GLY A 118 9.89 11.12 5.71
N ASP A 119 11.13 11.59 5.83
CA ASP A 119 11.59 12.82 5.16
C ASP A 119 11.58 12.72 3.63
N ASP A 120 11.49 11.50 3.08
CA ASP A 120 11.46 11.25 1.65
C ASP A 120 10.16 11.73 1.02
N ALA A 121 10.27 12.51 -0.05
CA ALA A 121 9.11 12.91 -0.82
C ALA A 121 8.47 11.68 -1.51
N PRO A 122 7.15 11.48 -1.42
CA PRO A 122 6.43 10.52 -2.25
C PRO A 122 6.74 10.67 -3.74
N GLY A 123 7.06 9.54 -4.35
CA GLY A 123 7.25 9.41 -5.79
C GLY A 123 5.93 9.07 -6.47
N ILE A 124 5.62 9.77 -7.56
CA ILE A 124 4.35 9.62 -8.28
C ILE A 124 4.63 9.17 -9.71
N ALA A 125 3.94 8.14 -10.18
CA ALA A 125 3.89 7.81 -11.59
C ALA A 125 2.44 7.70 -12.07
N ILE A 126 2.20 8.25 -13.26
CA ILE A 126 0.90 8.23 -13.92
C ILE A 126 0.97 7.19 -15.04
N SER A 127 -0.13 6.47 -15.26
CA SER A 127 -0.25 5.51 -16.33
C SER A 127 -0.15 6.21 -17.69
N GLU A 128 0.70 5.68 -18.55
CA GLU A 128 0.86 6.09 -19.94
C GLU A 128 0.26 5.02 -20.86
N PRO A 129 -0.12 5.36 -22.11
CA PRO A 129 -0.69 4.39 -23.05
C PRO A 129 0.20 3.16 -23.31
N ARG A 130 1.52 3.31 -23.11
CA ARG A 130 2.51 2.24 -23.27
C ARG A 130 2.68 1.34 -22.05
N ASP A 131 2.05 1.66 -20.92
CA ASP A 131 2.22 0.90 -19.68
C ASP A 131 1.53 -0.44 -19.77
N ARG A 132 2.33 -1.47 -20.04
CA ARG A 132 1.83 -2.84 -20.22
C ARG A 132 1.76 -3.61 -18.91
N SER A 133 2.56 -3.26 -17.90
CA SER A 133 2.65 -3.97 -16.64
C SER A 133 2.42 -3.05 -15.42
N PRO A 134 1.68 -3.52 -14.41
CA PRO A 134 1.62 -2.90 -13.08
C PRO A 134 3.02 -2.61 -12.52
N GLN A 135 3.94 -3.57 -12.66
CA GLN A 135 5.31 -3.44 -12.16
C GLN A 135 6.03 -2.21 -12.74
N ALA A 136 5.94 -1.97 -14.05
CA ALA A 136 6.64 -0.83 -14.66
C ALA A 136 6.15 0.51 -14.10
N LEU A 137 4.85 0.63 -13.82
CA LEU A 137 4.28 1.83 -13.22
C LEU A 137 4.74 2.03 -11.77
N ILE A 138 4.77 0.95 -10.98
CA ILE A 138 5.27 0.96 -9.59
C ILE A 138 6.75 1.33 -9.54
N GLU A 139 7.59 0.70 -10.37
CA GLU A 139 9.04 0.98 -10.42
C GLU A 139 9.33 2.43 -10.80
N ARG A 140 8.57 3.01 -11.75
CA ARG A 140 8.72 4.43 -12.08
C ARG A 140 8.28 5.37 -10.98
N ALA A 141 7.31 4.97 -10.17
CA ALA A 141 6.91 5.75 -9.00
C ALA A 141 8.01 5.67 -7.93
N TRP A 142 8.55 4.46 -7.70
CA TRP A 142 9.62 4.24 -6.73
C TRP A 142 10.93 4.95 -7.10
N ALA A 143 11.32 4.93 -8.37
CA ALA A 143 12.52 5.63 -8.85
C ALA A 143 12.49 7.14 -8.58
N ARG A 144 11.30 7.75 -8.39
CA ARG A 144 11.13 9.15 -8.02
C ARG A 144 11.20 9.41 -6.51
N VAL A 145 11.09 8.37 -5.68
CA VAL A 145 11.35 8.45 -4.24
C VAL A 145 12.86 8.48 -4.00
N THR A 146 13.61 7.64 -4.74
CA THR A 146 15.04 7.38 -4.49
C THR A 146 16.02 8.23 -5.30
N GLY A 147 15.53 9.03 -6.25
CA GLY A 147 16.34 9.82 -7.19
C GLY A 147 16.29 11.30 -6.90
#